data_AF-A0A822G6Y2-F1
#
_entry.id   AF-A0A822G6Y2-F1
#
_cell.length_a   1.000
_cell.length_b   1.000
_cell.length_c   1.000
_cell.angle_alpha   90.00
_cell.angle_beta   90.00
_cell.angle_gamma   90.00
#
_symmetry.space_group_name_H-M   'P 1'
#
loop_
_entity.id
_entity.type
_entity.pdbx_description
1 polymer ?
#
loop_
_entity_poly.entity_id
_entity_poly.type
_entity_poly.pdbx_seq_one_letter_code
_entity_poly.pdbx_strand_id
1 'polypeptide(L)'
;MLLGIQFENPNNIDITDPVPDEFYSYFQDVAKQNTLIYEEVFATIPTDRTRTFAQVTAYNDMAKMKDMDPIKAYMRMHKFGSFLNHVFIFIFIKTQQKLKDIQGFVVEYSLYFLNEENYLPSMISPE
;
A
#
# COMPACT_ATOMS: atom_id res chain seq x y z
N MET A 1 -10.34 10.69 12.87
CA MET A 1 -9.45 9.87 13.71
C MET A 1 -8.71 8.87 12.82
N LEU A 2 -7.44 8.55 13.11
CA LEU A 2 -6.58 7.72 12.25
C LEU A 2 -7.12 6.29 12.02
N LEU A 3 -7.78 5.70 13.02
CA LEU A 3 -8.32 4.34 12.93
C LEU A 3 -9.68 4.25 12.20
N GLY A 4 -10.26 5.37 11.75
CA GLY A 4 -11.56 5.34 11.08
C GLY A 4 -12.75 4.92 11.95
N ILE A 5 -12.55 4.75 13.26
CA ILE A 5 -13.54 4.23 14.23
C ILE A 5 -14.83 5.06 14.29
N GLN A 6 -14.75 6.35 13.92
CA GLN A 6 -15.94 7.20 13.81
C GLN A 6 -16.94 6.78 12.71
N PHE A 7 -16.50 5.93 11.78
CA PHE A 7 -17.34 5.39 10.70
C PHE A 7 -17.72 3.94 10.97
N GLU A 8 -16.75 3.11 11.35
CA GLU A 8 -16.94 1.68 11.63
C GLU A 8 -16.05 1.23 12.79
N ASN A 9 -16.64 0.55 13.79
CA ASN A 9 -15.93 -0.04 14.93
C ASN A 9 -16.19 -1.56 15.00
N PRO A 10 -15.61 -2.36 14.08
CA PRO A 10 -15.95 -3.78 13.94
C PRO A 10 -15.63 -4.62 15.18
N ASN A 11 -14.61 -4.20 15.95
CA ASN A 11 -14.15 -4.91 17.15
C ASN A 11 -14.64 -4.27 18.46
N ASN A 12 -15.52 -3.26 18.37
CA ASN A 12 -16.04 -2.51 19.52
C ASN A 12 -14.93 -2.05 20.49
N ILE A 13 -13.82 -1.57 19.93
CA ILE A 13 -12.64 -1.18 20.69
C ILE A 13 -12.91 0.12 21.43
N ASP A 14 -12.49 0.14 22.70
CA ASP A 14 -12.48 1.34 23.50
C ASP A 14 -11.33 2.25 23.06
N ILE A 15 -11.70 3.46 22.63
CA ILE A 15 -10.78 4.51 22.18
C ILE A 15 -10.60 5.63 23.21
N THR A 16 -11.24 5.50 24.38
CA THR A 16 -11.19 6.50 25.44
C THR A 16 -9.92 6.41 26.26
N ASP A 17 -9.31 5.22 26.31
CA ASP A 17 -8.01 4.97 26.95
C ASP A 17 -6.98 4.46 25.91
N PRO A 18 -5.93 5.25 25.59
CA PRO A 18 -4.90 4.85 24.64
C PRO A 18 -3.79 3.98 25.26
N VAL A 19 -3.79 3.76 26.58
CA VAL A 19 -2.72 3.06 27.31
C VAL A 19 -2.80 1.53 27.27
N PRO A 20 -3.98 0.87 27.27
CA PRO A 20 -4.07 -0.58 27.34
C PRO A 20 -3.35 -1.27 26.19
N ASP A 21 -2.68 -2.37 26.51
CA ASP A 21 -1.98 -3.21 25.53
C ASP A 21 -2.91 -3.68 24.39
N GLU A 22 -4.20 -3.87 24.68
CA GLU A 22 -5.22 -4.25 23.70
C GLU A 22 -5.40 -3.15 22.63
N PHE A 23 -5.53 -1.89 23.04
CA PHE A 23 -5.65 -0.77 22.11
C PHE A 23 -4.39 -0.62 21.28
N TYR A 24 -3.21 -0.68 21.92
CA TYR A 24 -1.94 -0.52 21.23
C TYR A 24 -1.69 -1.66 20.22
N SER A 25 -1.96 -2.91 20.63
CA SER A 25 -1.84 -4.08 19.74
C SER A 25 -2.76 -3.95 18.53
N TYR A 26 -4.01 -3.57 18.75
CA TYR A 26 -4.94 -3.34 17.66
C TYR A 26 -4.50 -2.23 16.70
N PHE A 27 -4.00 -1.11 17.26
CA PHE A 27 -3.47 -0.02 16.44
C PHE A 27 -2.33 -0.50 15.55
N GLN A 28 -1.41 -1.32 16.09
CA GLN A 28 -0.30 -1.91 15.34
C GLN A 28 -0.81 -2.88 14.26
N ASP A 29 -1.78 -3.72 14.57
CA ASP A 29 -2.35 -4.68 13.62
C ASP A 29 -3.02 -3.98 12.44
N VAL A 30 -3.82 -2.93 12.70
CA VAL A 30 -4.44 -2.13 11.64
C VAL A 30 -3.38 -1.42 10.80
N ALA A 31 -2.37 -0.82 11.43
CA ALA A 31 -1.29 -0.14 10.73
C ALA A 31 -0.54 -1.08 9.77
N LYS A 32 -0.21 -2.28 10.26
CA LYS A 32 0.48 -3.31 9.49
C LYS A 32 -0.38 -3.84 8.35
N GLN A 33 -1.66 -4.15 8.61
CA GLN A 33 -2.59 -4.64 7.60
C GLN A 33 -2.77 -3.61 6.48
N ASN A 34 -3.01 -2.35 6.84
CA ASN A 34 -3.15 -1.28 5.86
C ASN A 34 -1.88 -1.12 5.02
N THR A 35 -0.69 -1.11 5.63
CA THR A 35 0.58 -1.05 4.91
C THR A 35 0.71 -2.17 3.89
N LEU A 36 0.42 -3.42 4.28
CA LEU A 36 0.48 -4.57 3.37
C LEU A 36 -0.48 -4.43 2.18
N ILE A 37 -1.70 -3.95 2.42
CA ILE A 37 -2.68 -3.72 1.36
C ILE A 37 -2.20 -2.60 0.41
N TYR A 38 -1.70 -1.49 0.95
CA TYR A 38 -1.22 -0.37 0.13
C TYR A 38 -0.03 -0.79 -0.73
N GLU A 39 0.94 -1.51 -0.15
CA GLU A 39 2.09 -2.04 -0.90
C GLU A 39 1.66 -3.00 -2.01
N GLU A 40 0.75 -3.94 -1.73
CA GLU A 40 0.30 -4.93 -2.72
C GLU A 40 -0.52 -4.29 -3.85
N VAL A 41 -1.40 -3.35 -3.54
CA VAL A 41 -2.31 -2.76 -4.53
C VAL A 41 -1.61 -1.68 -5.36
N PHE A 42 -0.74 -0.88 -4.75
CA PHE A 42 -0.22 0.34 -5.35
C PHE A 42 1.30 0.37 -5.50
N ALA A 43 2.04 -0.60 -4.96
CA ALA A 43 3.49 -0.57 -4.85
C ALA A 43 3.99 0.82 -4.40
N THR A 44 3.47 1.27 -3.25
CA THR A 44 3.77 2.61 -2.71
C THR A 44 5.21 2.71 -2.24
N ILE A 45 5.77 3.92 -2.35
CA ILE A 45 6.98 4.35 -1.65
C ILE A 45 6.60 5.43 -0.63
N PRO A 46 7.25 5.51 0.54
CA PRO A 46 8.35 4.66 1.02
C PRO A 46 7.90 3.21 1.34
N THR A 47 8.84 2.26 1.28
CA THR A 47 8.64 0.84 1.64
C THR A 47 9.95 0.23 2.15
N ASP A 48 9.87 -0.65 3.16
CA ASP A 48 11.03 -1.37 3.69
C ASP A 48 11.58 -2.46 2.76
N ARG A 49 10.90 -2.68 1.62
CA ARG A 49 11.37 -3.57 0.54
C ARG A 49 12.49 -2.96 -0.29
N THR A 50 12.69 -1.63 -0.24
CA THR A 50 13.67 -0.92 -1.06
C THR A 50 14.65 -0.12 -0.20
N ARG A 51 15.93 -0.47 -0.26
CA ARG A 51 17.03 0.13 0.50
C ARG A 51 17.97 0.99 -0.33
N THR A 52 17.90 0.88 -1.67
CA THR A 52 18.73 1.64 -2.61
C THR A 52 17.87 2.30 -3.70
N PHE A 53 18.40 3.33 -4.36
CA PHE A 53 17.71 4.00 -5.47
C PHE A 53 17.45 3.03 -6.63
N ALA A 54 18.39 2.13 -6.91
CA ALA A 54 18.23 1.10 -7.94
C ALA A 54 17.04 0.16 -7.64
N GLN A 55 16.86 -0.22 -6.36
CA GLN A 55 15.71 -1.02 -5.94
C GLN A 55 14.40 -0.24 -6.04
N VAL A 56 14.40 1.07 -5.73
CA VAL A 56 13.20 1.92 -5.89
C VAL A 56 12.80 2.03 -7.35
N THR A 57 13.75 2.21 -8.27
CA THR A 57 13.47 2.21 -9.71
C THR A 57 12.85 0.88 -10.13
N ALA A 58 13.48 -0.25 -9.79
CA ALA A 58 12.95 -1.57 -10.13
C ALA A 58 11.57 -1.85 -9.52
N TYR A 59 11.31 -1.36 -8.30
CA TYR A 59 10.02 -1.52 -7.62
C TYR A 59 8.92 -0.66 -8.25
N ASN A 60 9.23 0.57 -8.67
CA ASN A 60 8.28 1.44 -9.38
C ASN A 60 7.90 0.90 -10.76
N ASP A 61 8.82 0.17 -11.41
CA ASP A 61 8.58 -0.47 -12.70
C ASP A 61 7.74 -1.76 -12.58
N MET A 62 7.52 -2.28 -11.37
CA MET A 62 6.63 -3.43 -11.15
C MET A 62 5.18 -3.07 -11.49
N ALA A 63 4.46 -4.01 -12.12
CA ALA A 63 3.06 -3.81 -12.45
C ALA A 63 2.20 -3.64 -11.18
N LYS A 64 1.58 -2.47 -11.03
CA LYS A 64 0.69 -2.15 -9.90
C LYS A 64 -0.70 -2.71 -10.17
N MET A 65 -1.36 -3.25 -9.15
CA MET A 65 -2.73 -3.76 -9.31
C MET A 65 -3.72 -2.64 -9.65
N LYS A 66 -3.48 -1.40 -9.19
CA LYS A 66 -4.29 -0.22 -9.53
C LYS A 66 -4.23 0.18 -11.01
N ASP A 67 -3.09 -0.01 -11.66
CA ASP A 67 -2.90 0.45 -13.05
C ASP A 67 -3.68 -0.38 -14.06
N MET A 68 -4.30 -1.47 -13.61
CA MET A 68 -5.36 -2.19 -14.32
C MET A 68 -6.69 -1.43 -14.20
N ASP A 69 -6.74 -0.26 -14.85
CA ASP A 69 -7.97 0.51 -15.03
C ASP A 69 -9.02 -0.37 -15.73
N PRO A 70 -10.22 -0.58 -15.15
CA PRO A 70 -11.23 -1.47 -15.71
C PRO A 70 -11.64 -1.10 -17.14
N ILE A 71 -11.58 0.19 -17.51
CA ILE A 71 -11.93 0.67 -18.85
C ILE A 71 -10.78 0.39 -19.84
N LYS A 72 -9.53 0.64 -19.45
CA LYS A 72 -8.36 0.29 -20.29
C LYS A 72 -8.18 -1.21 -20.42
N ALA A 73 -8.46 -1.96 -19.34
CA ALA A 73 -8.54 -3.41 -19.37
C ALA A 73 -9.61 -3.85 -20.37
N TYR A 74 -10.84 -3.33 -20.28
CA TYR A 74 -11.92 -3.62 -21.23
C TYR A 74 -11.56 -3.29 -22.70
N MET A 75 -10.87 -2.17 -22.97
CA MET A 75 -10.39 -1.85 -24.32
C MET A 75 -9.29 -2.80 -24.81
N ARG A 76 -8.35 -3.20 -23.94
CA ARG A 76 -7.34 -4.23 -24.27
C ARG A 76 -7.98 -5.61 -24.45
N MET A 77 -9.04 -5.91 -23.71
CA MET A 77 -9.84 -7.14 -23.75
C MET A 77 -10.58 -7.34 -25.08
N HIS A 78 -11.05 -6.28 -25.75
CA HIS A 78 -11.61 -6.40 -27.11
C HIS A 78 -10.56 -6.77 -28.17
N LYS A 79 -9.27 -6.55 -27.88
CA LYS A 79 -8.15 -6.91 -28.76
C LYS A 79 -7.58 -8.30 -28.50
N PHE A 80 -7.84 -8.90 -27.34
CA PHE A 80 -7.22 -10.15 -26.89
C PHE A 80 -8.29 -11.18 -26.50
N GLY A 81 -8.07 -12.46 -26.80
CA GLY A 81 -9.09 -13.51 -26.67
C GLY A 81 -9.71 -13.68 -25.26
N SER A 82 -10.84 -14.39 -25.19
CA SER A 82 -11.71 -14.56 -24.02
C SER A 82 -11.04 -14.94 -22.69
N PHE A 83 -9.88 -15.60 -22.72
CA PHE A 83 -9.14 -16.00 -21.53
C PHE A 83 -8.57 -14.80 -20.74
N LEU A 84 -8.01 -13.80 -21.44
CA LEU A 84 -7.42 -12.63 -20.78
C LEU A 84 -8.49 -11.75 -20.12
N ASN A 85 -9.71 -11.77 -20.65
CA ASN A 85 -10.86 -11.06 -20.08
C ASN A 85 -11.16 -11.50 -18.65
N HIS A 86 -11.09 -12.80 -18.40
CA HIS A 86 -11.37 -13.35 -17.08
C HIS A 86 -10.28 -12.99 -16.06
N VAL A 87 -9.02 -12.88 -16.51
CA VAL A 87 -7.88 -12.52 -15.66
C VAL A 87 -7.97 -11.07 -15.20
N PHE A 88 -8.25 -10.12 -16.09
CA PHE A 88 -8.36 -8.70 -15.72
C PHE A 88 -9.54 -8.42 -14.79
N ILE A 89 -10.70 -9.01 -15.05
CA ILE A 89 -11.88 -8.89 -14.17
C ILE A 89 -11.56 -9.46 -12.79
N PHE A 90 -10.89 -10.61 -12.73
CA PHE A 90 -10.49 -11.22 -11.45
C PHE A 90 -9.54 -10.34 -10.66
N ILE A 91 -8.52 -9.75 -11.30
CA ILE A 91 -7.58 -8.83 -10.64
C ILE A 91 -8.31 -7.60 -10.12
N PHE A 92 -9.21 -7.01 -10.90
CA PHE A 92 -10.01 -5.85 -10.45
C PHE A 92 -10.87 -6.19 -9.23
N ILE A 93 -11.60 -7.30 -9.26
CA ILE A 93 -12.43 -7.73 -8.12
C ILE A 93 -11.56 -7.96 -6.88
N LYS A 94 -10.41 -8.63 -7.04
CA LYS A 94 -9.46 -8.88 -5.95
C LYS A 94 -8.93 -7.56 -5.35
N THR A 95 -8.61 -6.57 -6.19
CA THR A 95 -8.19 -5.25 -5.73
C THR A 95 -9.29 -4.58 -4.92
N GLN A 96 -10.53 -4.59 -5.40
CA GLN A 96 -11.66 -4.00 -4.67
C GLN A 96 -11.94 -4.71 -3.34
N GLN A 97 -11.77 -6.04 -3.28
CA GLN A 97 -11.90 -6.78 -2.03
C GLN A 97 -10.84 -6.33 -1.01
N LYS A 98 -9.57 -6.27 -1.41
CA LYS A 98 -8.48 -5.83 -0.53
C LYS A 98 -8.67 -4.40 -0.02
N LEU A 99 -9.18 -3.50 -0.86
CA LEU A 99 -9.42 -2.11 -0.45
C LEU A 99 -10.54 -1.98 0.58
N LYS A 100 -11.50 -2.91 0.62
CA LYS A 100 -12.54 -2.96 1.66
C LYS A 100 -12.01 -3.39 3.01
N ASP A 101 -10.90 -4.11 3.03
CA ASP A 101 -10.26 -4.56 4.26
C ASP A 101 -9.39 -3.46 4.91
N ILE A 102 -9.26 -2.29 4.29
CA ILE A 102 -8.55 -1.15 4.87
C ILE A 102 -9.42 -0.51 5.95
N GLN A 103 -8.85 -0.33 7.13
CA GLN A 103 -9.52 0.38 8.22
C GLN A 103 -8.81 1.70 8.54
N GLY A 104 -9.51 2.81 8.35
CA GLY A 104 -8.98 4.13 8.60
C GLY A 104 -7.82 4.49 7.67
N PHE A 105 -6.81 5.17 8.21
CA PHE A 105 -5.68 5.74 7.48
C PHE A 105 -4.33 5.49 8.17
N VAL A 106 -4.31 4.74 9.27
CA VAL A 106 -3.05 4.41 9.96
C VAL A 106 -2.25 3.42 9.10
N VAL A 107 -0.95 3.65 8.98
CA VAL A 107 0.00 2.78 8.29
C VAL A 107 1.28 2.72 9.11
N GLU A 108 1.97 1.58 9.05
CA GLU A 108 3.31 1.43 9.62
C GLU A 108 4.31 2.29 8.84
N TYR A 109 5.20 2.97 9.56
CA TYR A 109 6.24 3.80 8.98
C TYR A 109 7.44 2.96 8.56
N SER A 110 7.87 3.10 7.31
CA SER A 110 9.03 2.39 6.76
C SER A 110 10.35 2.93 7.34
N LEU A 111 11.02 2.13 8.17
CA LEU A 111 12.27 2.50 8.86
C LEU A 111 13.53 2.20 8.04
N TYR A 112 13.43 1.33 7.04
CA TYR A 112 14.54 0.83 6.24
C TYR A 112 14.51 1.33 4.79
N PHE A 113 13.52 2.15 4.44
CA PHE A 113 13.45 2.77 3.13
C PHE A 113 14.73 3.56 2.83
N LEU A 114 15.38 3.25 1.70
CA LEU A 114 16.59 3.93 1.20
C LEU A 114 17.74 4.06 2.23
N ASN A 115 17.79 3.17 3.23
CA ASN A 115 18.74 3.29 4.34
C ASN A 115 20.20 2.97 3.97
N GLU A 116 20.47 2.48 2.76
CA GLU A 116 21.81 2.25 2.22
C GLU A 116 22.31 3.44 1.36
N GLU A 117 21.49 4.48 1.18
CA GLU A 117 21.82 5.67 0.39
C GLU A 117 22.26 6.85 1.26
N ASN A 118 23.09 7.74 0.69
CA ASN A 118 23.40 9.02 1.32
C ASN A 118 22.39 10.09 0.88
N TYR A 119 21.57 10.55 1.83
CA TYR A 119 20.58 11.60 1.59
C TYR A 119 21.15 13.02 1.57
N LEU A 120 22.43 13.17 1.96
CA LEU A 120 23.07 14.48 1.93
C LEU A 120 23.43 14.84 0.48
N PRO A 121 23.11 16.06 0.03
CA PRO A 121 23.57 16.53 -1.28
C PRO A 121 25.10 16.47 -1.33
N SER A 122 25.65 16.16 -2.51
CA SER A 122 27.10 16.17 -2.68
C SER A 122 27.62 17.58 -2.40
N MET A 123 28.50 17.69 -1.40
CA MET A 123 29.15 18.96 -1.03
C MET A 123 30.29 19.27 -2.02
N ILE A 124 29.98 19.25 -3.32
CA ILE A 124 30.90 19.72 -4.35
C ILE A 124 30.72 21.24 -4.38
N SER A 125 31.67 21.98 -3.81
CA SER A 125 31.79 23.41 -4.05
C SER A 125 31.97 23.64 -5.55
N PRO A 126 31.28 24.62 -6.17
CA PRO A 126 31.63 25.02 -7.52
C PRO A 126 33.06 25.57 -7.52
N GLU A 127 33.97 24.89 -8.23
CA GLU A 127 35.27 25.45 -8.63
C GLU A 127 35.10 26.54 -9.69
#